data_AF-A0A6A6AHC0-F1
#
_entry.id   AF-A0A6A6AHC0-F1
#
_cell.length_a   1.000
_cell.length_b   1.000
_cell.length_c   1.000
_cell.angle_alpha   90.00
_cell.angle_beta   90.00
_cell.angle_gamma   90.00
#
_symmetry.space_group_name_H-M   'P 1'
#
loop_
_entity.id
_entity.type
_entity.pdbx_description
1 polymer ?
#
loop_
_entity_poly.entity_id
_entity_poly.type
_entity_poly.pdbx_seq_one_letter_code
_entity_poly.pdbx_strand_id
1 'polypeptide(L)'
;MDNVKGTTPTQVDWRADSYWRNRRISPAQLEIHDIRLEERRYDAGEMLEMREVLPSTLLPDLEKRERLASSLPVEDVTKNRNEQVHLKQLAAEFGWMNCLRSDKVQESILDPQDQRKCRWIHISSKFSDYLSGCLLALSDWSKDPYKIVAALHQLDHCVNQQERFSKHGRYFAPFFQRLAGDEHAMEDGPMLLSVPFLDWTVEGKPPPLRFQVDPREGYQSSRSSPHLLRSVLQHFYRLEDTDDRESQQVFTKHKPWLTDRNLDLKVRRWYGHYPTSLNVDELWILVVDARHVVTFSSNQSWKSRWPPLQLSARIMEISFRGIRNAYVNTTGKQDYTSSIHVVAALSGALGMLHRTFWSDITLCLSDRYASYLGHLQYRLHRNPSTKLVMDLLQVQEELNIIISIMEQQIALVTSLQDDTEQCQQCESRRIGQSFTWTCSVEFS
;
A
#
# COMPACT_ATOMS: atom_id res chain seq x y z
N MET A 1 -5.79 -12.08 -36.63
CA MET A 1 -5.76 -10.61 -36.64
C MET A 1 -7.19 -10.12 -36.69
N ASP A 2 -7.78 -9.87 -35.53
CA ASP A 2 -9.02 -9.10 -35.37
C ASP A 2 -8.74 -8.09 -34.25
N ASN A 3 -8.29 -6.90 -34.66
CA ASN A 3 -8.14 -5.77 -33.77
C ASN A 3 -9.55 -5.30 -33.39
N VAL A 4 -10.02 -5.75 -32.22
CA VAL A 4 -11.16 -5.14 -31.54
C VAL A 4 -10.81 -3.67 -31.34
N LYS A 5 -11.41 -2.81 -32.17
CA LYS A 5 -11.37 -1.36 -32.03
C LYS A 5 -11.73 -1.02 -30.59
N GLY A 6 -10.83 -0.33 -29.90
CA GLY A 6 -11.03 0.14 -28.54
C GLY A 6 -12.38 0.83 -28.43
N THR A 7 -13.28 0.21 -27.69
CA THR A 7 -14.41 0.89 -27.08
C THR A 7 -13.82 2.02 -26.27
N THR A 8 -14.08 3.26 -26.70
CA THR A 8 -13.88 4.42 -25.85
C THR A 8 -14.53 4.09 -24.50
N PRO A 9 -13.78 4.17 -23.37
CA PRO A 9 -14.33 3.80 -22.08
C PRO A 9 -15.57 4.65 -21.86
N THR A 10 -16.73 4.01 -21.74
CA THR A 10 -17.98 4.67 -21.39
C THR A 10 -17.72 5.41 -20.10
N GLN A 11 -17.67 6.74 -20.16
CA GLN A 11 -17.41 7.55 -18.99
C GLN A 11 -18.66 7.48 -18.10
N VAL A 12 -18.63 6.55 -17.15
CA VAL A 12 -19.73 6.34 -16.20
C VAL A 12 -19.68 7.47 -15.19
N ASP A 13 -20.73 8.28 -15.13
CA ASP A 13 -20.90 9.24 -14.05
C ASP A 13 -21.47 8.53 -12.81
N TRP A 14 -20.56 8.05 -11.96
CA TRP A 14 -20.90 7.40 -10.69
C TRP A 14 -21.67 8.32 -9.74
N ARG A 15 -21.56 9.66 -9.86
CA ARG A 15 -22.30 10.60 -9.00
C ARG A 15 -23.75 10.76 -9.44
N ALA A 16 -24.06 10.47 -10.70
CA ALA A 16 -25.43 10.49 -11.21
C ALA A 16 -26.29 9.37 -10.60
N ASP A 17 -25.71 8.21 -10.31
CA ASP A 17 -26.41 7.09 -9.65
C ASP A 17 -26.72 7.43 -8.18
N SER A 18 -28.01 7.39 -7.84
CA SER A 18 -28.53 7.63 -6.48
C SER A 18 -27.96 6.66 -5.42
N TYR A 19 -27.59 5.45 -5.83
CA TYR A 19 -26.98 4.46 -4.95
C TYR A 19 -25.60 4.95 -4.51
N TRP A 20 -24.71 5.25 -5.46
CA TRP A 20 -23.32 5.64 -5.19
C TRP A 20 -23.19 7.02 -4.57
N ARG A 21 -24.12 7.94 -4.87
CA ARG A 21 -24.17 9.26 -4.23
C ARG A 21 -24.33 9.17 -2.72
N ASN A 22 -24.95 8.09 -2.26
CA ASN A 22 -25.14 7.74 -0.86
C ASN A 22 -24.17 6.64 -0.44
N ARG A 23 -22.92 6.60 -0.88
CA ARG A 23 -21.92 5.68 -0.34
C ARG A 23 -20.64 6.43 -0.01
N ARG A 24 -19.99 6.01 1.07
CA ARG A 24 -18.65 6.51 1.46
C ARG A 24 -17.61 6.20 0.39
N ILE A 25 -17.77 5.06 -0.27
CA ILE A 25 -16.86 4.57 -1.29
C ILE A 25 -17.62 4.03 -2.50
N SER A 26 -17.14 4.40 -3.69
CA SER A 26 -17.68 4.01 -4.99
C SER A 26 -16.57 3.39 -5.85
N PRO A 27 -16.92 2.67 -6.93
CA PRO A 27 -15.94 2.03 -7.81
C PRO A 27 -14.90 3.00 -8.39
N ALA A 28 -15.27 4.24 -8.66
CA ALA A 28 -14.34 5.28 -9.15
C ALA A 28 -13.28 5.70 -8.13
N GLN A 29 -13.43 5.29 -6.87
CA GLN A 29 -12.52 5.61 -5.78
C GLN A 29 -11.53 4.48 -5.46
N LEU A 30 -11.62 3.38 -6.19
CA LEU A 30 -10.73 2.22 -6.06
C LEU A 30 -9.75 2.19 -7.24
N GLU A 31 -8.48 1.90 -6.94
CA GLU A 31 -7.51 1.49 -7.96
C GLU A 31 -7.39 -0.04 -7.92
N ILE A 32 -8.00 -0.73 -8.89
CA ILE A 32 -8.10 -2.19 -8.91
C ILE A 32 -7.13 -2.74 -9.94
N HIS A 33 -6.36 -3.75 -9.55
CA HIS A 33 -5.41 -4.43 -10.41
C HIS A 33 -5.61 -5.93 -10.32
N ASP A 34 -5.78 -6.58 -11.47
CA ASP A 34 -5.82 -8.03 -11.58
C ASP A 34 -4.46 -8.56 -12.00
N ILE A 35 -4.00 -9.58 -11.28
CA ILE A 35 -2.71 -10.23 -11.51
C ILE A 35 -2.96 -11.58 -12.17
N ARG A 36 -2.35 -11.78 -13.33
CA ARG A 36 -2.67 -12.87 -14.25
C ARG A 36 -1.47 -13.37 -15.01
N LEU A 37 -1.56 -14.59 -15.51
CA LEU A 37 -0.69 -15.11 -16.55
C LEU A 37 -1.16 -14.61 -17.91
N GLU A 38 -0.24 -14.01 -18.66
CA GLU A 38 -0.44 -13.53 -20.02
C GLU A 38 0.70 -13.98 -20.94
N GLU A 39 0.40 -14.14 -22.23
CA GLU A 39 1.42 -14.39 -23.25
C GLU A 39 2.01 -13.07 -23.72
N ARG A 40 3.32 -12.88 -23.53
CA ARG A 40 3.97 -11.61 -23.88
C ARG A 40 4.84 -11.73 -25.13
N ARG A 41 4.32 -11.28 -26.27
CA ARG A 41 4.98 -11.37 -27.60
C ARG A 41 5.30 -12.84 -27.97
N TYR A 42 5.38 -13.12 -29.27
CA TYR A 42 5.43 -14.50 -29.80
C TYR A 42 6.63 -15.36 -29.33
N ASP A 43 7.63 -14.81 -28.61
CA ASP A 43 8.86 -15.52 -28.26
C ASP A 43 9.24 -15.50 -26.77
N ALA A 44 8.53 -14.77 -25.89
CA ALA A 44 8.96 -14.61 -24.48
C ALA A 44 8.25 -15.56 -23.49
N GLY A 45 7.29 -16.37 -23.97
CA GLY A 45 6.54 -17.31 -23.15
C GLY A 45 5.51 -16.66 -22.21
N GLU A 46 5.00 -17.47 -21.28
CA GLU A 46 4.04 -17.06 -20.26
C GLU A 46 4.69 -16.11 -19.25
N MET A 47 3.96 -15.07 -18.84
CA MET A 47 4.48 -14.09 -17.89
C MET A 47 3.38 -13.59 -16.97
N LEU A 48 3.73 -13.39 -15.69
CA LEU A 48 2.82 -12.77 -14.74
C LEU A 48 2.72 -11.26 -15.03
N GLU A 49 1.53 -10.76 -15.33
CA GLU A 49 1.27 -9.35 -15.60
C GLU A 49 0.19 -8.81 -14.66
N MET A 50 0.27 -7.50 -14.42
CA MET A 50 -0.66 -6.76 -13.59
C MET A 50 -1.46 -5.80 -14.47
N ARG A 51 -2.78 -5.92 -14.46
CA ARG A 51 -3.69 -5.14 -15.31
C ARG A 51 -4.61 -4.27 -14.48
N GLU A 52 -4.58 -2.96 -14.71
CA GLU A 52 -5.56 -2.03 -14.15
C GLU A 52 -6.96 -2.36 -14.69
N VAL A 53 -7.91 -2.54 -13.77
CA VAL A 53 -9.32 -2.76 -14.08
C VAL A 53 -10.03 -1.42 -14.02
N LEU A 54 -10.54 -0.96 -15.16
CA LEU A 54 -11.27 0.29 -15.22
C LEU A 54 -12.59 0.18 -14.44
N PRO A 55 -12.98 1.17 -13.62
CA PRO A 55 -14.23 1.12 -12.88
C PRO A 55 -15.46 0.86 -13.76
N SER A 56 -15.47 1.38 -14.99
CA SER A 56 -16.55 1.18 -15.96
C SER A 56 -16.78 -0.27 -16.36
N THR A 57 -15.77 -1.14 -16.28
CA THR A 57 -15.91 -2.56 -16.64
C THR A 57 -16.55 -3.39 -15.53
N LEU A 58 -16.75 -2.81 -14.33
CA LEU A 58 -17.39 -3.49 -13.20
C LEU A 58 -18.92 -3.51 -13.30
N LEU A 59 -19.53 -2.72 -14.20
CA LEU A 59 -20.98 -2.54 -14.26
C LEU A 59 -21.81 -3.84 -14.29
N PRO A 60 -21.46 -4.88 -15.10
CA PRO A 60 -22.23 -6.13 -15.10
C PRO A 60 -22.20 -6.83 -13.74
N ASP A 61 -21.06 -6.83 -13.06
CA ASP A 61 -20.92 -7.46 -11.75
C ASP A 61 -21.65 -6.65 -10.67
N LEU A 62 -21.71 -5.33 -10.81
CA LEU A 62 -22.40 -4.42 -9.89
C LEU A 62 -23.93 -4.56 -9.90
N GLU A 63 -24.53 -5.28 -10.86
CA GLU A 63 -25.94 -5.67 -10.77
C GLU A 63 -26.21 -6.51 -9.51
N LYS A 64 -25.20 -7.23 -9.02
CA LYS A 64 -25.27 -8.06 -7.80
C LYS A 64 -24.83 -7.31 -6.54
N ARG A 65 -24.72 -5.97 -6.57
CA ARG A 65 -24.18 -5.14 -5.47
C ARG A 65 -24.89 -5.31 -4.13
N GLU A 66 -26.16 -5.73 -4.11
CA GLU A 66 -26.92 -5.93 -2.88
C GLU A 66 -26.92 -7.39 -2.40
N ARG A 67 -26.32 -8.31 -3.17
CA ARG A 67 -26.37 -9.75 -2.89
C ARG A 67 -25.92 -10.06 -1.47
N LEU A 68 -24.71 -9.62 -1.08
CA LEU A 68 -24.19 -9.89 0.25
C LEU A 68 -25.07 -9.28 1.34
N ALA A 69 -25.50 -8.03 1.19
CA ALA A 69 -26.38 -7.37 2.16
C ALA A 69 -27.71 -8.13 2.35
N SER A 70 -28.24 -8.73 1.29
CA SER A 70 -29.50 -9.48 1.32
C SER A 70 -29.36 -10.92 1.84
N SER A 71 -28.19 -11.55 1.67
CA SER A 71 -27.98 -12.98 1.94
C SER A 71 -27.07 -13.27 3.12
N LEU A 72 -26.66 -12.25 3.88
CA LEU A 72 -25.75 -12.42 5.01
C LEU A 72 -26.45 -13.22 6.13
N PRO A 73 -25.91 -14.37 6.59
CA PRO A 73 -26.56 -15.24 7.57
C PRO A 73 -26.35 -14.73 9.01
N VAL A 74 -26.70 -13.48 9.29
CA VAL A 74 -26.30 -12.80 10.53
C VAL A 74 -26.89 -13.45 11.78
N GLU A 75 -28.13 -13.92 11.68
CA GLU A 75 -28.85 -14.60 12.75
C GLU A 75 -28.25 -15.95 13.12
N ASP A 76 -27.63 -16.63 12.15
CA ASP A 76 -27.02 -17.94 12.34
C ASP A 76 -25.64 -17.82 13.01
N VAL A 77 -24.93 -16.71 12.76
CA VAL A 77 -23.52 -16.56 13.15
C VAL A 77 -23.36 -15.95 14.55
N THR A 78 -24.25 -15.04 14.95
CA THR A 78 -24.20 -14.43 16.29
C THR A 78 -25.59 -14.24 16.88
N LYS A 79 -25.69 -14.46 18.20
CA LYS A 79 -26.90 -14.19 18.99
C LYS A 79 -26.97 -12.74 19.50
N ASN A 80 -25.87 -11.98 19.37
CA ASN A 80 -25.80 -10.61 19.88
C ASN A 80 -26.49 -9.62 18.92
N ARG A 81 -27.62 -9.06 19.34
CA ARG A 81 -28.40 -8.12 18.51
C ARG A 81 -27.61 -6.90 18.05
N ASN A 82 -26.69 -6.37 18.86
CA ASN A 82 -25.89 -5.20 18.48
C ASN A 82 -24.90 -5.56 17.36
N GLU A 83 -24.27 -6.71 17.48
CA GLU A 83 -23.36 -7.26 16.47
C GLU A 83 -24.11 -7.55 15.16
N GLN A 84 -25.33 -8.10 15.27
CA GLN A 84 -26.17 -8.33 14.09
C GLN A 84 -26.48 -7.01 13.35
N VAL A 85 -26.84 -5.96 14.08
CA VAL A 85 -27.10 -4.64 13.51
C VAL A 85 -25.83 -4.07 12.86
N HIS A 86 -24.69 -4.20 13.54
CA HIS A 86 -23.41 -3.71 13.02
C HIS A 86 -22.99 -4.41 11.72
N LEU A 87 -23.06 -5.75 11.67
CA LEU A 87 -22.75 -6.52 10.47
C LEU A 87 -23.68 -6.17 9.30
N LYS A 88 -24.98 -5.96 9.58
CA LYS A 88 -25.94 -5.50 8.56
C LYS A 88 -25.62 -4.09 8.05
N GLN A 89 -25.18 -3.19 8.92
CA GLN A 89 -24.74 -1.84 8.53
C GLN A 89 -23.50 -1.89 7.64
N LEU A 90 -22.49 -2.68 8.02
CA LEU A 90 -21.29 -2.88 7.21
C LEU A 90 -21.63 -3.51 5.85
N ALA A 91 -22.49 -4.52 5.81
CA ALA A 91 -22.93 -5.15 4.57
C ALA A 91 -23.73 -4.20 3.69
N ALA A 92 -24.59 -3.37 4.28
CA ALA A 92 -25.34 -2.35 3.53
C ALA A 92 -24.42 -1.28 2.92
N GLU A 93 -23.33 -0.91 3.58
CA GLU A 93 -22.42 0.14 3.11
C GLU A 93 -21.33 -0.38 2.16
N PHE A 94 -20.70 -1.51 2.49
CA PHE A 94 -19.54 -2.05 1.79
C PHE A 94 -19.82 -3.34 1.03
N GLY A 95 -20.95 -4.01 1.28
CA GLY A 95 -21.23 -5.35 0.74
C GLY A 95 -21.26 -5.44 -0.79
N TRP A 96 -21.39 -4.31 -1.48
CA TRP A 96 -21.21 -4.23 -2.93
C TRP A 96 -19.81 -4.68 -3.40
N MET A 97 -18.78 -4.51 -2.56
CA MET A 97 -17.42 -4.95 -2.89
C MET A 97 -17.32 -6.47 -3.00
N ASN A 98 -18.32 -7.23 -2.55
CA ASN A 98 -18.39 -8.66 -2.77
C ASN A 98 -18.38 -9.03 -4.27
N CYS A 99 -18.88 -8.13 -5.13
CA CYS A 99 -18.78 -8.27 -6.59
C CYS A 99 -17.32 -8.24 -7.09
N LEU A 100 -16.40 -7.71 -6.29
CA LEU A 100 -14.97 -7.68 -6.61
C LEU A 100 -14.27 -8.99 -6.24
N ARG A 101 -14.94 -9.95 -5.59
CA ARG A 101 -14.32 -11.24 -5.31
C ARG A 101 -14.08 -12.03 -6.60
N SER A 102 -12.94 -12.69 -6.67
CA SER A 102 -12.63 -13.72 -7.65
C SER A 102 -12.89 -15.07 -7.02
N ASP A 103 -13.86 -15.81 -7.52
CA ASP A 103 -14.20 -17.14 -7.00
C ASP A 103 -13.36 -18.26 -7.63
N LYS A 104 -12.76 -18.00 -8.79
CA LYS A 104 -11.93 -18.96 -9.55
C LYS A 104 -10.49 -18.51 -9.64
N VAL A 105 -9.57 -19.48 -9.69
CA VAL A 105 -8.12 -19.28 -9.82
C VAL A 105 -7.72 -19.56 -11.25
N GLN A 106 -6.89 -18.69 -11.82
CA GLN A 106 -6.28 -18.94 -13.12
C GLN A 106 -5.19 -20.02 -12.98
N GLU A 107 -5.29 -21.09 -13.75
CA GLU A 107 -4.28 -22.13 -13.91
C GLU A 107 -3.44 -21.95 -15.19
N SER A 108 -4.05 -21.40 -16.26
CA SER A 108 -3.42 -21.24 -17.57
C SER A 108 -3.71 -19.88 -18.22
N ILE A 109 -2.96 -19.53 -19.28
CA ILE A 109 -3.22 -18.33 -20.09
C ILE A 109 -4.57 -18.39 -20.80
N LEU A 110 -5.04 -19.60 -21.14
CA LEU A 110 -6.28 -19.81 -21.88
C LEU A 110 -7.53 -19.61 -21.02
N ASP A 111 -7.36 -19.46 -19.71
CA ASP A 111 -8.49 -19.32 -18.80
C ASP A 111 -9.22 -17.99 -19.01
N PRO A 112 -10.55 -17.96 -18.79
CA PRO A 112 -11.35 -16.78 -19.10
C PRO A 112 -11.02 -15.58 -18.20
N GLN A 113 -11.49 -14.39 -18.62
CA GLN A 113 -11.13 -13.14 -17.95
C GLN A 113 -11.62 -13.03 -16.49
N ASP A 114 -12.57 -13.85 -16.06
CA ASP A 114 -13.04 -13.91 -14.67
C ASP A 114 -12.09 -14.65 -13.72
N GLN A 115 -11.14 -15.42 -14.26
CA GLN A 115 -10.14 -16.16 -13.47
C GLN A 115 -8.85 -15.35 -13.38
N ARG A 116 -8.30 -15.25 -12.17
CA ARG A 116 -7.05 -14.50 -11.92
C ARG A 116 -6.27 -15.16 -10.78
N LYS A 117 -4.98 -14.85 -10.67
CA LYS A 117 -4.16 -15.33 -9.56
C LYS A 117 -4.46 -14.55 -8.29
N CYS A 118 -4.46 -13.22 -8.37
CA CYS A 118 -4.72 -12.32 -7.27
C CYS A 118 -5.40 -11.05 -7.78
N ARG A 119 -6.23 -10.43 -6.94
CA ARG A 119 -6.81 -9.11 -7.14
C ARG A 119 -6.30 -8.19 -6.03
N TRP A 120 -5.63 -7.14 -6.46
CA TRP A 120 -5.17 -6.07 -5.60
C TRP A 120 -6.08 -4.86 -5.72
N ILE A 121 -6.54 -4.35 -4.58
CA ILE A 121 -7.37 -3.14 -4.49
C ILE A 121 -6.61 -2.12 -3.67
N HIS A 122 -6.26 -0.98 -4.27
CA HIS A 122 -5.68 0.13 -3.54
C HIS A 122 -6.75 1.17 -3.21
N ILE A 123 -6.91 1.44 -1.91
CA ILE A 123 -7.78 2.46 -1.35
C ILE A 123 -6.93 3.60 -0.82
N SER A 124 -7.31 4.77 -1.24
CA SER A 124 -6.52 5.96 -1.13
C SER A 124 -7.00 6.84 0.03
N SER A 125 -7.17 6.20 1.18
CA SER A 125 -7.71 6.75 2.42
C SER A 125 -7.22 5.92 3.61
N LYS A 126 -7.36 6.47 4.82
CA LYS A 126 -6.91 5.85 6.07
C LYS A 126 -7.96 5.93 7.17
N PHE A 127 -9.21 5.60 6.83
CA PHE A 127 -10.26 5.41 7.83
C PHE A 127 -10.30 3.93 8.22
N SER A 128 -10.16 3.66 9.51
CA SER A 128 -10.19 2.29 10.05
C SER A 128 -11.49 1.56 9.72
N ASP A 129 -12.62 2.27 9.63
CA ASP A 129 -13.92 1.72 9.21
C ASP A 129 -13.84 0.99 7.85
N TYR A 130 -12.95 1.41 6.96
CA TYR A 130 -12.76 0.76 5.67
C TYR A 130 -12.10 -0.60 5.80
N LEU A 131 -11.28 -0.84 6.83
CA LEU A 131 -10.68 -2.15 7.08
C LEU A 131 -11.78 -3.18 7.36
N SER A 132 -12.67 -2.90 8.32
CA SER A 132 -13.76 -3.81 8.70
C SER A 132 -14.76 -3.98 7.56
N GLY A 133 -15.07 -2.89 6.83
CA GLY A 133 -15.90 -2.94 5.62
C GLY A 133 -15.32 -3.82 4.51
N CYS A 134 -14.04 -3.65 4.19
CA CYS A 134 -13.34 -4.45 3.17
C CYS A 134 -13.21 -5.91 3.60
N LEU A 135 -12.83 -6.20 4.85
CA LEU A 135 -12.72 -7.57 5.35
C LEU A 135 -14.08 -8.27 5.25
N LEU A 136 -15.16 -7.65 5.71
CA LEU A 136 -16.51 -8.21 5.63
C LEU A 136 -16.93 -8.46 4.18
N ALA A 137 -16.81 -7.45 3.32
CA ALA A 137 -17.36 -7.50 1.97
C ALA A 137 -16.59 -8.44 1.05
N LEU A 138 -15.27 -8.51 1.23
CA LEU A 138 -14.38 -9.37 0.45
C LEU A 138 -14.18 -10.73 1.10
N SER A 139 -14.84 -11.13 2.18
CA SER A 139 -14.71 -12.48 2.73
C SER A 139 -15.67 -13.48 2.07
N ASP A 140 -15.32 -14.78 2.12
CA ASP A 140 -16.16 -15.87 1.61
C ASP A 140 -17.14 -16.40 2.66
N TRP A 141 -18.32 -15.79 2.72
CA TRP A 141 -19.39 -16.19 3.65
C TRP A 141 -20.01 -17.57 3.35
N SER A 142 -19.63 -18.25 2.26
CA SER A 142 -20.12 -19.59 1.97
C SER A 142 -19.32 -20.70 2.65
N LYS A 143 -18.08 -20.42 3.09
CA LYS A 143 -17.17 -21.42 3.67
C LYS A 143 -17.31 -21.51 5.18
N ASP A 144 -16.93 -20.45 5.90
CA ASP A 144 -16.92 -20.43 7.36
C ASP A 144 -17.24 -19.02 7.90
N PRO A 145 -18.53 -18.68 8.04
CA PRO A 145 -18.96 -17.39 8.57
C PRO A 145 -18.46 -17.07 9.98
N TYR A 146 -18.28 -18.08 10.83
CA TYR A 146 -17.82 -17.89 12.21
C TYR A 146 -16.38 -17.41 12.27
N LYS A 147 -15.52 -17.95 11.39
CA LYS A 147 -14.13 -17.47 11.25
C LYS A 147 -14.07 -16.03 10.77
N ILE A 148 -14.98 -15.61 9.88
CA ILE A 148 -15.02 -14.22 9.40
C ILE A 148 -15.38 -13.27 10.53
N VAL A 149 -16.39 -13.60 11.33
CA VAL A 149 -16.77 -12.80 12.50
C VAL A 149 -15.66 -12.75 13.54
N ALA A 150 -15.00 -13.88 13.82
CA ALA A 150 -13.83 -13.91 14.70
C ALA A 150 -12.69 -13.02 14.16
N ALA A 151 -12.43 -13.04 12.86
CA ALA A 151 -11.43 -12.19 12.22
C ALA A 151 -11.80 -10.69 12.27
N LEU A 152 -13.09 -10.35 12.17
CA LEU A 152 -13.58 -8.97 12.35
C LEU A 152 -13.38 -8.49 13.79
N HIS A 153 -13.67 -9.33 14.80
CA HIS A 153 -13.37 -9.01 16.19
C HIS A 153 -11.87 -8.84 16.43
N GLN A 154 -11.06 -9.73 15.85
CA GLN A 154 -9.61 -9.65 15.96
C GLN A 154 -9.06 -8.41 15.27
N LEU A 155 -9.67 -7.99 14.15
CA LEU A 155 -9.33 -6.76 13.45
C LEU A 155 -9.60 -5.54 14.34
N ASP A 156 -10.79 -5.44 14.92
CA ASP A 156 -11.13 -4.32 15.82
C ASP A 156 -10.21 -4.31 17.05
N HIS A 157 -9.89 -5.47 17.60
CA HIS A 157 -8.94 -5.59 18.69
C HIS A 157 -7.54 -5.13 18.28
N CYS A 158 -7.05 -5.59 17.12
CA CYS A 158 -5.76 -5.21 16.55
C CYS A 158 -5.68 -3.69 16.31
N VAL A 159 -6.72 -3.11 15.72
CA VAL A 159 -6.83 -1.66 15.50
C VAL A 159 -6.71 -0.91 16.82
N ASN A 160 -7.50 -1.27 17.83
CA ASN A 160 -7.45 -0.63 19.14
C ASN A 160 -6.11 -0.83 19.87
N GLN A 161 -5.47 -1.99 19.68
CA GLN A 161 -4.18 -2.31 20.30
C GLN A 161 -2.99 -1.63 19.66
N GLN A 162 -3.05 -1.34 18.36
CA GLN A 162 -1.91 -0.81 17.59
C GLN A 162 -2.06 0.67 17.26
N GLU A 163 -3.27 1.21 17.32
CA GLU A 163 -3.52 2.65 17.22
C GLU A 163 -2.89 3.37 18.42
N ARG A 164 -2.21 4.48 18.13
CA ARG A 164 -1.51 5.31 19.09
C ARG A 164 -1.85 6.77 18.83
N PHE A 165 -1.64 7.59 19.85
CA PHE A 165 -1.93 9.02 19.82
C PHE A 165 -0.65 9.83 19.93
N SER A 166 -0.54 10.88 19.11
CA SER A 166 0.50 11.89 19.17
C SER A 166 -0.13 13.28 19.21
N LYS A 167 0.67 14.31 19.48
CA LYS A 167 0.26 15.72 19.33
C LYS A 167 -0.18 16.02 17.87
N HIS A 168 0.31 15.23 16.92
CA HIS A 168 0.03 15.34 15.48
C HIS A 168 -1.00 14.32 14.98
N GLY A 169 -1.86 13.80 15.86
CA GLY A 169 -2.96 12.90 15.51
C GLY A 169 -2.66 11.41 15.71
N ARG A 170 -3.47 10.56 15.10
CA ARG A 170 -3.41 9.10 15.29
C ARG A 170 -2.47 8.42 14.32
N TYR A 171 -1.75 7.40 14.79
CA TYR A 171 -0.81 6.63 13.99
C TYR A 171 -0.80 5.17 14.41
N PHE A 172 -0.30 4.30 13.55
CA PHE A 172 -0.02 2.90 13.90
C PHE A 172 1.48 2.70 14.08
N ALA A 173 1.85 1.93 15.10
CA ALA A 173 3.19 1.36 15.12
C ALA A 173 3.35 0.40 13.91
N PRO A 174 4.58 0.10 13.46
CA PRO A 174 4.80 -0.98 12.51
C PRO A 174 4.41 -2.33 13.14
N PHE A 175 3.59 -3.13 12.46
CA PHE A 175 3.24 -4.49 12.89
C PHE A 175 2.71 -5.32 11.72
N PHE A 176 2.66 -6.64 11.91
CA PHE A 176 1.80 -7.55 11.15
C PHE A 176 1.09 -8.47 12.15
N GLN A 177 -0.17 -8.79 11.89
CA GLN A 177 -0.97 -9.64 12.75
C GLN A 177 -1.98 -10.45 11.93
N ARG A 178 -1.93 -11.77 12.07
CA ARG A 178 -2.97 -12.67 11.56
C ARG A 178 -4.26 -12.46 12.36
N LEU A 179 -5.37 -12.39 11.63
CA LEU A 179 -6.70 -12.15 12.18
C LEU A 179 -7.47 -13.46 12.39
N ALA A 180 -7.04 -14.55 11.74
CA ALA A 180 -7.51 -15.89 12.03
C ALA A 180 -6.82 -16.39 13.32
N GLY A 181 -7.62 -16.90 14.27
CA GLY A 181 -7.14 -17.38 15.57
C GLY A 181 -6.37 -18.70 15.56
N ASP A 182 -5.97 -19.21 14.39
CA ASP A 182 -5.16 -20.43 14.26
C ASP A 182 -3.75 -20.03 13.82
N GLU A 183 -2.79 -20.08 14.76
CA GLU A 183 -1.36 -19.86 14.50
C GLU A 183 -0.77 -20.91 13.53
N HIS A 184 -1.53 -21.95 13.19
CA HIS A 184 -1.13 -23.06 12.32
C HIS A 184 -2.04 -23.22 11.08
N ALA A 185 -2.90 -22.23 10.78
CA ALA A 185 -3.68 -22.25 9.54
C ALA A 185 -2.73 -22.22 8.33
N MET A 186 -2.80 -23.28 7.50
CA MET A 186 -1.92 -23.50 6.35
C MET A 186 -2.26 -22.61 5.14
N GLU A 187 -3.43 -21.98 5.11
CA GLU A 187 -3.82 -21.08 4.03
C GLU A 187 -3.52 -19.62 4.40
N ASP A 188 -3.27 -18.78 3.38
CA ASP A 188 -3.22 -17.32 3.49
C ASP A 188 -4.56 -16.81 4.03
N GLY A 189 -4.67 -16.77 5.36
CA GLY A 189 -5.80 -16.25 6.10
C GLY A 189 -5.76 -14.73 6.21
N PRO A 190 -6.83 -14.12 6.75
CA PRO A 190 -6.88 -12.67 6.89
C PRO A 190 -5.76 -12.17 7.80
N MET A 191 -5.08 -11.11 7.39
CA MET A 191 -3.93 -10.53 8.09
C MET A 191 -3.93 -9.01 7.89
N LEU A 192 -3.66 -8.27 8.97
CA LEU A 192 -3.47 -6.82 8.92
C LEU A 192 -2.00 -6.49 9.13
N LEU A 193 -1.47 -5.59 8.30
CA LEU A 193 -0.14 -5.03 8.43
C LEU A 193 -0.24 -3.52 8.41
N SER A 194 0.66 -2.87 9.15
CA SER A 194 0.92 -1.45 9.06
C SER A 194 2.42 -1.22 8.99
N VAL A 195 2.86 -0.37 8.07
CA VAL A 195 4.26 -0.01 7.93
C VAL A 195 4.40 1.48 7.62
N PRO A 196 5.21 2.24 8.38
CA PRO A 196 5.56 3.60 7.99
C PRO A 196 6.49 3.55 6.78
N PHE A 197 6.38 4.49 5.87
CA PHE A 197 7.34 4.64 4.76
C PHE A 197 7.63 6.10 4.47
N LEU A 198 8.82 6.33 3.93
CA LEU A 198 9.28 7.67 3.58
C LEU A 198 8.76 8.07 2.20
N ASP A 199 8.25 9.30 2.12
CA ASP A 199 7.79 9.91 0.89
C ASP A 199 8.10 11.41 0.88
N TRP A 200 7.97 12.10 -0.26
CA TRP A 200 8.25 13.53 -0.35
C TRP A 200 7.02 14.35 -0.78
N THR A 201 7.02 15.63 -0.46
CA THR A 201 6.04 16.62 -0.93
C THR A 201 6.62 17.55 -1.99
N VAL A 202 5.77 18.38 -2.61
CA VAL A 202 6.13 19.46 -3.54
C VAL A 202 5.68 20.81 -2.98
N GLU A 203 6.20 21.92 -3.53
CA GLU A 203 5.83 23.27 -3.10
C GLU A 203 4.32 23.49 -3.21
N GLY A 204 3.74 24.06 -2.15
CA GLY A 204 2.30 24.34 -2.04
C GLY A 204 1.62 23.49 -0.96
N LYS A 205 0.33 23.74 -0.74
CA LYS A 205 -0.48 22.86 0.11
C LYS A 205 -0.70 21.55 -0.65
N PRO A 206 -0.38 20.37 -0.09
CA PRO A 206 -0.75 19.10 -0.68
C PRO A 206 -2.26 19.15 -0.96
N PRO A 207 -2.72 18.79 -2.18
CA PRO A 207 -4.14 18.73 -2.42
C PRO A 207 -4.76 17.72 -1.45
N PRO A 208 -6.03 17.93 -1.03
CA PRO A 208 -6.71 16.99 -0.15
C PRO A 208 -6.62 15.59 -0.77
N LEU A 209 -6.43 14.57 0.07
CA LEU A 209 -6.40 13.19 -0.42
C LEU A 209 -7.68 12.98 -1.23
N ARG A 210 -7.57 12.55 -2.50
CA ARG A 210 -8.66 12.56 -3.49
C ARG A 210 -9.98 11.91 -3.00
N PHE A 211 -9.89 11.04 -1.99
CA PHE A 211 -11.01 10.26 -1.46
C PHE A 211 -11.32 10.53 0.01
N GLN A 212 -10.86 11.67 0.53
CA GLN A 212 -11.12 12.11 1.90
C GLN A 212 -12.46 12.85 2.08
N VAL A 213 -13.21 13.02 1.00
CA VAL A 213 -14.50 13.70 1.04
C VAL A 213 -15.58 12.63 0.92
N ASP A 214 -16.14 12.23 2.07
CA ASP A 214 -17.47 11.61 2.04
C ASP A 214 -18.42 12.68 1.43
N PRO A 215 -19.03 12.41 0.27
CA PRO A 215 -19.92 13.36 -0.38
C PRO A 215 -21.13 13.73 0.49
N ARG A 216 -21.46 12.91 1.50
CA ARG A 216 -22.54 13.17 2.48
C ARG A 216 -22.13 14.14 3.57
N GLU A 217 -20.88 14.09 4.01
CA GLU A 217 -20.42 14.87 5.17
C GLU A 217 -19.87 16.25 4.76
N GLY A 218 -19.55 16.47 3.48
CA GLY A 218 -19.20 17.81 2.94
C GLY A 218 -17.95 18.46 3.54
N TYR A 219 -17.26 17.77 4.44
CA TYR A 219 -16.05 18.20 5.14
C TYR A 219 -14.97 17.11 5.04
N GLN A 220 -13.70 17.53 4.99
CA GLN A 220 -12.60 16.68 5.44
C GLN A 220 -12.92 16.32 6.89
N SER A 221 -13.22 15.04 7.18
CA SER A 221 -13.57 14.54 8.53
C SER A 221 -12.87 15.33 9.65
N SER A 222 -13.65 16.16 10.34
CA SER A 222 -13.19 16.93 11.51
C SER A 222 -13.44 16.17 12.82
N ARG A 223 -14.04 14.98 12.77
CA ARG A 223 -14.35 14.15 13.95
C ARG A 223 -13.44 12.95 14.16
N SER A 224 -12.61 12.60 13.20
CA SER A 224 -11.50 11.67 13.37
C SER A 224 -10.31 12.24 12.63
N SER A 225 -9.26 12.66 13.35
CA SER A 225 -8.05 13.14 12.71
C SER A 225 -7.61 12.07 11.70
N PRO A 226 -7.58 12.36 10.39
CA PRO A 226 -7.04 11.40 9.44
C PRO A 226 -5.62 11.06 9.89
N HIS A 227 -5.17 9.84 9.63
CA HIS A 227 -3.76 9.48 9.75
C HIS A 227 -2.96 10.36 8.77
N LEU A 228 -2.61 11.57 9.23
CA LEU A 228 -2.01 12.61 8.40
C LEU A 228 -0.62 12.17 7.96
N LEU A 229 -0.26 12.55 6.74
CA LEU A 229 1.15 12.61 6.35
C LEU A 229 1.88 13.49 7.36
N ARG A 230 2.94 12.95 7.97
CA ARG A 230 3.77 13.68 8.94
C ARG A 230 5.09 14.05 8.31
N SER A 231 5.74 15.09 8.81
CA SER A 231 7.17 15.23 8.57
C SER A 231 7.96 14.15 9.32
N VAL A 232 9.25 14.01 9.00
CA VAL A 232 10.17 13.11 9.73
C VAL A 232 10.31 13.52 11.20
N LEU A 233 10.37 14.82 11.50
CA LEU A 233 10.45 15.29 12.88
C LEU A 233 9.15 15.03 13.65
N GLN A 234 7.98 15.31 13.06
CA GLN A 234 6.68 15.02 13.67
C GLN A 234 6.47 13.52 13.93
N HIS A 235 7.01 12.66 13.05
CA HIS A 235 6.97 11.22 13.25
C HIS A 235 7.78 10.76 14.47
N PHE A 236 8.95 11.36 14.67
CA PHE A 236 9.87 11.01 15.76
C PHE A 236 9.49 11.69 17.09
N TYR A 237 9.32 13.01 17.08
CA TYR A 237 8.97 13.83 18.24
C TYR A 237 7.46 13.93 18.44
N ARG A 238 6.83 12.79 18.69
CA ARG A 238 5.36 12.63 18.71
C ARG A 238 4.62 13.54 19.70
N LEU A 239 5.30 14.06 20.72
CA LEU A 239 4.70 14.86 21.78
C LEU A 239 5.08 16.35 21.70
N GLU A 240 5.98 16.72 20.77
CA GLU A 240 6.55 18.06 20.70
C GLU A 240 5.90 18.89 19.59
N ASP A 241 6.09 20.20 19.63
CA ASP A 241 5.90 21.02 18.44
C ASP A 241 7.18 21.01 17.61
N THR A 242 7.09 20.76 16.32
CA THR A 242 8.26 20.73 15.43
C THR A 242 8.22 21.79 14.34
N ASP A 243 7.15 22.61 14.28
CA ASP A 243 6.87 23.54 13.19
C ASP A 243 8.01 24.53 12.91
N ASP A 244 8.70 25.00 13.96
CA ASP A 244 9.85 25.91 13.88
C ASP A 244 11.12 25.25 13.32
N ARG A 245 11.22 23.92 13.45
CA ARG A 245 12.35 23.09 12.99
C ARG A 245 12.15 22.55 11.58
N GLU A 246 10.90 22.42 11.10
CA GLU A 246 10.59 21.88 9.76
C GLU A 246 11.35 22.60 8.65
N SER A 247 11.34 23.94 8.66
CA SER A 247 12.01 24.76 7.65
C SER A 247 13.54 24.66 7.68
N GLN A 248 14.10 24.18 8.79
CA GLN A 248 15.55 24.07 8.99
C GLN A 248 16.09 22.74 8.47
N GLN A 249 15.24 21.74 8.23
CA GLN A 249 15.65 20.42 7.77
C GLN A 249 16.56 20.50 6.56
N VAL A 250 17.57 19.63 6.51
CA VAL A 250 18.53 19.54 5.40
C VAL A 250 17.77 19.30 4.09
N PHE A 251 16.78 18.41 4.13
CA PHE A 251 15.95 18.10 2.96
C PHE A 251 15.13 19.30 2.47
N THR A 252 14.77 20.24 3.32
CA THR A 252 14.01 21.44 2.91
C THR A 252 14.94 22.56 2.47
N LYS A 253 16.00 22.80 3.23
CA LYS A 253 16.91 23.93 3.06
C LYS A 253 17.91 23.73 1.92
N HIS A 254 18.48 22.53 1.77
CA HIS A 254 19.53 22.29 0.79
C HIS A 254 18.95 21.91 -0.58
N LYS A 255 19.19 22.76 -1.58
CA LYS A 255 18.66 22.60 -2.95
C LYS A 255 19.83 22.52 -3.95
N PRO A 256 20.51 21.37 -4.08
CA PRO A 256 21.74 21.24 -4.88
C PRO A 256 21.54 21.52 -6.38
N TRP A 257 20.33 21.34 -6.89
CA TRP A 257 19.96 21.68 -8.28
C TRP A 257 19.97 23.17 -8.59
N LEU A 258 19.98 24.07 -7.59
CA LEU A 258 20.14 25.50 -7.85
C LEU A 258 21.53 25.83 -8.39
N THR A 259 22.52 25.01 -8.04
CA THR A 259 23.93 25.20 -8.42
C THR A 259 24.39 24.22 -9.50
N ASP A 260 23.72 23.07 -9.66
CA ASP A 260 24.03 22.05 -10.66
C ASP A 260 22.91 21.91 -11.69
N ARG A 261 23.14 22.42 -12.91
CA ARG A 261 22.20 22.38 -14.03
C ARG A 261 21.88 20.95 -14.49
N ASN A 262 22.83 20.02 -14.40
CA ASN A 262 22.60 18.64 -14.82
C ASN A 262 21.64 17.96 -13.84
N LEU A 263 21.90 18.14 -12.55
CA LEU A 263 21.01 17.65 -11.49
C LEU A 263 19.61 18.26 -11.61
N ASP A 264 19.52 19.56 -11.86
CA ASP A 264 18.26 20.25 -12.09
C ASP A 264 17.43 19.64 -13.24
N LEU A 265 18.04 19.43 -14.39
CA LEU A 265 17.37 18.82 -15.55
C LEU A 265 16.90 17.39 -15.23
N LYS A 266 17.68 16.61 -14.49
CA LYS A 266 17.29 15.25 -14.07
C LYS A 266 16.13 15.28 -13.07
N VAL A 267 16.18 16.17 -12.07
CA VAL A 267 15.10 16.30 -11.08
C VAL A 267 13.81 16.72 -11.76
N ARG A 268 13.82 17.72 -12.65
CA ARG A 268 12.62 18.12 -13.40
C ARG A 268 12.10 17.03 -14.32
N ARG A 269 13.00 16.31 -15.01
CA ARG A 269 12.63 15.19 -15.89
C ARG A 269 11.91 14.08 -15.14
N TRP A 270 12.42 13.70 -13.97
CA TRP A 270 11.87 12.58 -13.20
C TRP A 270 10.72 13.03 -12.30
N TYR A 271 10.90 14.07 -11.50
CA TYR A 271 9.91 14.43 -10.49
C TYR A 271 8.83 15.37 -11.00
N GLY A 272 9.03 16.03 -12.14
CA GLY A 272 8.17 17.11 -12.66
C GLY A 272 8.26 18.41 -11.84
N HIS A 273 8.39 18.26 -10.51
CA HIS A 273 8.50 19.30 -9.51
C HIS A 273 9.67 18.99 -8.57
N TYR A 274 10.18 20.01 -7.89
CA TYR A 274 11.22 19.81 -6.89
C TYR A 274 10.60 19.25 -5.60
N PRO A 275 11.12 18.13 -5.06
CA PRO A 275 10.76 17.70 -3.71
C PRO A 275 11.06 18.81 -2.69
N THR A 276 10.26 18.94 -1.63
CA THR A 276 10.41 20.09 -0.70
C THR A 276 10.37 19.74 0.77
N SER A 277 9.61 18.75 1.17
CA SER A 277 9.72 18.13 2.49
C SER A 277 9.82 16.62 2.36
N LEU A 278 10.41 16.02 3.39
CA LEU A 278 10.41 14.58 3.59
C LEU A 278 9.33 14.25 4.61
N ASN A 279 8.45 13.35 4.23
CA ASN A 279 7.30 12.95 5.01
C ASN A 279 7.36 11.46 5.32
N VAL A 280 6.67 11.09 6.39
CA VAL A 280 6.36 9.71 6.74
C VAL A 280 4.88 9.49 6.50
N ASP A 281 4.60 8.57 5.58
CA ASP A 281 3.27 8.03 5.34
C ASP A 281 3.16 6.64 6.02
N GLU A 282 1.95 6.09 6.06
CA GLU A 282 1.67 4.76 6.61
C GLU A 282 0.96 3.97 5.51
N LEU A 283 1.46 2.78 5.22
CA LEU A 283 0.83 1.81 4.35
C LEU A 283 0.17 0.76 5.24
N TRP A 284 -1.15 0.65 5.16
CA TRP A 284 -1.86 -0.50 5.71
C TRP A 284 -2.11 -1.53 4.63
N ILE A 285 -1.96 -2.80 4.95
CA ILE A 285 -2.22 -3.90 4.04
C ILE A 285 -3.16 -4.85 4.76
N LEU A 286 -4.34 -5.06 4.18
CA LEU A 286 -5.30 -6.04 4.61
C LEU A 286 -5.30 -7.19 3.60
N VAL A 287 -4.71 -8.32 4.01
CA VAL A 287 -4.91 -9.59 3.32
C VAL A 287 -6.25 -10.14 3.77
N VAL A 288 -7.11 -10.51 2.82
CA VAL A 288 -8.43 -11.07 3.12
C VAL A 288 -8.40 -12.59 2.98
N ASP A 289 -7.82 -13.06 1.89
CA ASP A 289 -7.55 -14.46 1.59
C ASP A 289 -6.36 -14.57 0.62
N ALA A 290 -6.02 -15.78 0.18
CA ALA A 290 -4.95 -16.04 -0.80
C ALA A 290 -5.06 -15.23 -2.11
N ARG A 291 -6.23 -14.65 -2.44
CA ARG A 291 -6.50 -14.02 -3.74
C ARG A 291 -6.85 -12.54 -3.65
N HIS A 292 -7.11 -12.01 -2.46
CA HIS A 292 -7.54 -10.62 -2.30
C HIS A 292 -6.67 -9.89 -1.29
N VAL A 293 -6.07 -8.80 -1.76
CA VAL A 293 -5.28 -7.89 -0.94
C VAL A 293 -5.76 -6.46 -1.15
N VAL A 294 -5.97 -5.76 -0.04
CA VAL A 294 -6.38 -4.36 -0.03
C VAL A 294 -5.28 -3.53 0.62
N THR A 295 -4.79 -2.50 -0.08
CA THR A 295 -3.80 -1.58 0.50
C THR A 295 -4.40 -0.21 0.74
N PHE A 296 -3.98 0.42 1.83
CA PHE A 296 -4.43 1.75 2.24
C PHE A 296 -3.21 2.64 2.41
N SER A 297 -3.19 3.78 1.74
CA SER A 297 -2.20 4.82 2.01
C SER A 297 -2.78 6.19 1.75
N SER A 298 -2.08 7.22 2.22
CA SER A 298 -2.46 8.57 1.81
C SER A 298 -2.16 8.69 0.31
N ASN A 299 -3.19 8.86 -0.49
CA ASN A 299 -2.98 8.90 -1.93
C ASN A 299 -2.47 10.26 -2.34
N GLN A 300 -1.17 10.28 -2.62
CA GLN A 300 -0.49 11.39 -3.26
C GLN A 300 -0.75 11.36 -4.77
N SER A 301 -2.02 11.24 -5.17
CA SER A 301 -2.52 11.08 -6.55
C SER A 301 -2.19 12.25 -7.47
N TRP A 302 -1.75 13.36 -6.88
CA TRP A 302 -1.17 14.50 -7.59
C TRP A 302 0.21 14.19 -8.15
N LYS A 303 0.91 13.19 -7.62
CA LYS A 303 2.17 12.69 -8.15
C LYS A 303 1.94 11.98 -9.48
N SER A 304 2.97 11.95 -10.32
CA SER A 304 2.88 11.23 -11.58
C SER A 304 2.79 9.71 -11.37
N ARG A 305 2.02 9.03 -12.23
CA ARG A 305 2.09 7.59 -12.43
C ARG A 305 3.30 7.20 -13.30
N TRP A 306 3.80 8.13 -14.13
CA TRP A 306 5.05 7.95 -14.87
C TRP A 306 5.94 9.22 -14.86
N PRO A 307 7.16 9.14 -14.31
CA PRO A 307 7.70 7.99 -13.57
C PRO A 307 6.83 7.67 -12.34
N PRO A 308 6.89 6.43 -11.82
CA PRO A 308 5.97 5.95 -10.79
C PRO A 308 6.34 6.56 -9.44
N LEU A 309 5.83 7.76 -9.18
CA LEU A 309 6.03 8.49 -7.92
C LEU A 309 4.90 8.16 -6.92
N GLN A 310 3.74 7.72 -7.41
CA GLN A 310 2.65 7.18 -6.58
C GLN A 310 3.03 5.79 -6.05
N LEU A 311 2.65 5.47 -4.80
CA LEU A 311 2.92 4.15 -4.21
C LEU A 311 2.35 3.01 -5.06
N SER A 312 1.11 3.12 -5.52
CA SER A 312 0.48 2.09 -6.35
C SER A 312 1.25 1.87 -7.66
N ALA A 313 1.63 2.95 -8.35
CA ALA A 313 2.46 2.87 -9.54
C ALA A 313 3.85 2.25 -9.27
N ARG A 314 4.46 2.52 -8.11
CA ARG A 314 5.75 1.91 -7.72
C ARG A 314 5.65 0.40 -7.60
N ILE A 315 4.61 -0.06 -6.91
CA ILE A 315 4.35 -1.49 -6.72
C ILE A 315 4.14 -2.17 -8.08
N MET A 316 3.33 -1.56 -8.95
CA MET A 316 2.99 -2.10 -10.26
C MET A 316 4.19 -2.15 -11.23
N GLU A 317 4.93 -1.05 -11.38
CA GLU A 317 5.95 -0.92 -12.45
C GLU A 317 7.33 -1.46 -12.03
N ILE A 318 7.63 -1.48 -10.73
CA ILE A 318 8.98 -1.74 -10.23
C ILE A 318 8.99 -3.03 -9.41
N SER A 319 8.25 -3.03 -8.29
CA SER A 319 8.34 -4.12 -7.31
C SER A 319 7.84 -5.42 -7.91
N PHE A 320 6.76 -5.34 -8.68
CA PHE A 320 6.21 -6.47 -9.39
C PHE A 320 7.12 -6.97 -10.52
N ARG A 321 7.94 -6.10 -11.14
CA ARG A 321 8.85 -6.51 -12.23
C ARG A 321 9.87 -7.56 -11.78
N GLY A 322 10.38 -7.45 -10.56
CA GLY A 322 11.28 -8.46 -9.99
C GLY A 322 10.60 -9.82 -9.82
N ILE A 323 9.39 -9.81 -9.25
CA ILE A 323 8.61 -11.03 -9.03
C ILE A 323 8.18 -11.67 -10.35
N ARG A 324 7.76 -10.86 -11.32
CA ARG A 324 7.40 -11.31 -12.67
C ARG A 324 8.49 -12.15 -13.32
N ASN A 325 9.74 -11.69 -13.21
CA ASN A 325 10.89 -12.40 -13.78
C ASN A 325 11.23 -13.66 -12.98
N ALA A 326 11.04 -13.68 -11.66
CA ALA A 326 11.36 -14.83 -10.82
C ALA A 326 10.32 -15.95 -10.91
N TYR A 327 9.04 -15.60 -11.01
CA TYR A 327 7.90 -16.52 -10.95
C TYR A 327 7.91 -17.61 -12.04
N VAL A 328 8.33 -17.26 -13.26
CA VAL A 328 8.37 -18.20 -14.39
C VAL A 328 9.68 -19.00 -14.44
N ASN A 329 10.74 -18.46 -13.86
CA ASN A 329 12.08 -19.07 -13.88
C ASN A 329 12.31 -20.08 -12.74
N THR A 330 11.40 -20.15 -11.76
CA THR A 330 11.44 -21.13 -10.68
C THR A 330 10.89 -22.46 -11.18
N THR A 331 11.61 -23.56 -10.96
CA THR A 331 11.34 -24.89 -11.53
C THR A 331 10.16 -25.64 -10.91
N GLY A 332 9.17 -24.94 -10.33
CA GLY A 332 7.98 -25.52 -9.71
C GLY A 332 6.70 -24.78 -10.11
N LYS A 333 5.55 -25.47 -10.09
CA LYS A 333 4.23 -24.84 -10.15
C LYS A 333 3.98 -24.09 -8.85
N GLN A 334 4.52 -22.88 -8.72
CA GLN A 334 4.24 -22.00 -7.60
C GLN A 334 3.00 -21.18 -7.91
N ASP A 335 2.05 -21.08 -6.99
CA ASP A 335 0.91 -20.19 -7.15
C ASP A 335 1.25 -18.79 -6.67
N TYR A 336 0.83 -17.78 -7.43
CA TYR A 336 0.96 -16.39 -7.01
C TYR A 336 -0.18 -16.03 -6.05
N THR A 337 0.13 -15.87 -4.77
CA THR A 337 -0.86 -15.54 -3.73
C THR A 337 -0.75 -14.09 -3.24
N SER A 338 -1.71 -13.70 -2.41
CA SER A 338 -1.74 -12.37 -1.78
C SER A 338 -0.54 -12.13 -0.87
N SER A 339 0.00 -13.17 -0.20
CA SER A 339 1.23 -13.05 0.59
C SER A 339 2.44 -12.66 -0.25
N ILE A 340 2.59 -13.25 -1.44
CA ILE A 340 3.63 -12.84 -2.41
C ILE A 340 3.40 -11.39 -2.85
N HIS A 341 2.15 -10.98 -3.06
CA HIS A 341 1.83 -9.60 -3.39
C HIS A 341 2.14 -8.61 -2.25
N VAL A 342 1.95 -9.01 -0.99
CA VAL A 342 2.32 -8.18 0.17
C VAL A 342 3.81 -7.87 0.15
N VAL A 343 4.68 -8.85 -0.14
CA VAL A 343 6.13 -8.63 -0.29
C VAL A 343 6.42 -7.63 -1.41
N ALA A 344 5.69 -7.72 -2.54
CA ALA A 344 5.78 -6.73 -3.62
C ALA A 344 5.42 -5.32 -3.13
N ALA A 345 4.32 -5.20 -2.38
CA ALA A 345 3.82 -3.93 -1.86
C ALA A 345 4.82 -3.27 -0.90
N LEU A 346 5.38 -4.05 0.03
CA LEU A 346 6.39 -3.58 0.99
C LEU A 346 7.68 -3.16 0.28
N SER A 347 8.12 -3.93 -0.71
CA SER A 347 9.27 -3.57 -1.54
C SER A 347 9.04 -2.25 -2.30
N GLY A 348 7.82 -2.00 -2.77
CA GLY A 348 7.45 -0.73 -3.42
C GLY A 348 7.43 0.46 -2.47
N ALA A 349 7.03 0.24 -1.22
CA ALA A 349 7.08 1.25 -0.18
C ALA A 349 8.54 1.65 0.15
N LEU A 350 9.44 0.68 0.26
CA LEU A 350 10.88 0.87 0.47
C LEU A 350 11.60 1.54 -0.73
N GLY A 351 11.13 1.25 -1.94
CA GLY A 351 11.93 1.41 -3.16
C GLY A 351 12.39 2.82 -3.51
N MET A 352 11.78 3.89 -2.98
CA MET A 352 12.15 5.26 -3.37
C MET A 352 13.49 5.76 -2.83
N LEU A 353 14.03 5.12 -1.80
CA LEU A 353 15.26 5.57 -1.15
C LEU A 353 16.48 4.73 -1.49
N HIS A 354 16.28 3.59 -2.13
CA HIS A 354 17.34 2.64 -2.38
C HIS A 354 17.78 2.66 -3.84
N ARG A 355 19.07 2.94 -4.07
CA ARG A 355 19.66 3.11 -5.40
C ARG A 355 19.56 1.85 -6.25
N THR A 356 19.45 0.69 -5.63
CA THR A 356 19.30 -0.61 -6.32
C THR A 356 17.98 -0.71 -7.10
N PHE A 357 16.92 -0.01 -6.68
CA PHE A 357 15.67 0.04 -7.46
C PHE A 357 15.71 1.12 -8.55
N TRP A 358 16.65 2.06 -8.46
CA TRP A 358 16.66 3.30 -9.23
C TRP A 358 18.08 3.71 -9.64
N SER A 359 18.74 2.92 -10.49
CA SER A 359 20.06 3.27 -11.01
C SER A 359 20.06 4.59 -11.79
N ASP A 360 18.95 4.89 -12.45
CA ASP A 360 18.83 5.97 -13.43
C ASP A 360 18.03 7.19 -12.92
N ILE A 361 17.36 7.05 -11.76
CA ILE A 361 16.64 8.15 -11.10
C ILE A 361 17.53 8.81 -10.06
N THR A 362 17.57 10.13 -10.11
CA THR A 362 18.23 10.96 -9.09
C THR A 362 17.54 10.79 -7.74
N LEU A 363 18.23 10.24 -6.75
CA LEU A 363 17.69 10.04 -5.41
C LEU A 363 17.82 11.33 -4.59
N CYS A 364 16.79 12.16 -4.64
CA CYS A 364 16.78 13.47 -4.00
C CYS A 364 17.08 13.44 -2.49
N LEU A 365 16.83 12.32 -1.80
CA LEU A 365 17.24 12.16 -0.39
C LEU A 365 18.76 12.06 -0.29
N SER A 366 19.34 11.00 -0.84
CA SER A 366 20.76 10.71 -0.74
C SER A 366 21.61 11.85 -1.33
N ASP A 367 21.22 12.38 -2.49
CA ASP A 367 21.97 13.44 -3.16
C ASP A 367 22.00 14.76 -2.35
N ARG A 368 20.91 15.10 -1.65
CA ARG A 368 20.89 16.30 -0.79
C ARG A 368 21.77 16.13 0.43
N TYR A 369 21.62 15.03 1.17
CA TYR A 369 22.40 14.81 2.38
C TYR A 369 23.89 14.66 2.07
N ALA A 370 24.26 13.93 1.02
CA ALA A 370 25.64 13.80 0.58
C ALA A 370 26.24 15.15 0.16
N SER A 371 25.51 15.93 -0.64
CA SER A 371 25.96 17.27 -1.06
C SER A 371 26.11 18.23 0.13
N TYR A 372 25.17 18.22 1.07
CA TYR A 372 25.25 19.07 2.27
C TYR A 372 26.41 18.65 3.17
N LEU A 373 26.62 17.35 3.40
CA LEU A 373 27.76 16.83 4.14
C LEU A 373 29.09 17.22 3.49
N GLY A 374 29.21 17.19 2.15
CA GLY A 374 30.38 17.67 1.44
C GLY A 374 30.65 19.17 1.67
N HIS A 375 29.59 19.99 1.70
CA HIS A 375 29.70 21.40 2.06
C HIS A 375 30.14 21.62 3.51
N LEU A 376 29.62 20.83 4.46
CA LEU A 376 30.05 20.87 5.87
C LEU A 376 31.50 20.41 6.04
N GLN A 377 31.94 19.37 5.32
CA GLN A 377 33.33 18.90 5.33
C GLN A 377 34.29 19.98 4.84
N TYR A 378 33.96 20.66 3.74
CA TYR A 378 34.75 21.78 3.24
C TYR A 378 34.87 22.92 4.27
N ARG A 379 33.76 23.26 4.94
CA ARG A 379 33.75 24.26 6.02
C ARG A 379 34.58 23.81 7.22
N LEU A 380 34.54 22.53 7.58
CA LEU A 380 35.31 21.95 8.68
C LEU A 380 36.82 22.14 8.49
N HIS A 381 37.32 21.90 7.28
CA HIS A 381 38.74 22.06 6.96
C HIS A 381 39.20 23.52 6.90
N ARG A 382 38.30 24.48 6.67
CA ARG A 382 38.67 25.89 6.46
C ARG A 382 38.35 26.81 7.63
N ASN A 383 37.24 26.59 8.33
CA ASN A 383 36.78 27.47 9.38
C ASN A 383 35.85 26.72 10.36
N PRO A 384 36.41 25.90 11.27
CA PRO A 384 35.62 25.20 12.29
C PRO A 384 34.92 26.22 13.20
N SER A 385 33.65 25.99 13.50
CA SER A 385 32.83 26.89 14.34
C SER A 385 31.74 26.12 15.08
N THR A 386 31.25 26.66 16.20
CA THR A 386 30.12 26.07 16.95
C THR A 386 28.89 25.89 16.07
N LYS A 387 28.63 26.84 15.16
CA LYS A 387 27.54 26.74 14.17
C LYS A 387 27.69 25.51 13.27
N LEU A 388 28.92 25.21 12.82
CA LEU A 388 29.19 24.02 12.02
C LEU A 388 28.93 22.72 12.81
N VAL A 389 29.29 22.69 14.10
CA VAL A 389 29.00 21.54 14.97
C VAL A 389 27.48 21.35 15.10
N MET A 390 26.72 22.42 15.30
CA MET A 390 25.25 22.34 15.34
C MET A 390 24.64 21.86 14.01
N ASP A 391 25.15 22.36 12.87
CA ASP A 391 24.72 21.90 11.54
C ASP A 391 24.99 20.39 11.36
N LEU A 392 26.11 19.87 11.88
CA LEU A 392 26.44 18.43 11.84
C LEU A 392 25.55 17.58 12.75
N LEU A 393 25.29 18.05 13.97
CA LEU A 393 24.39 17.37 14.90
C LEU A 393 22.97 17.27 14.34
N GLN A 394 22.50 18.33 13.68
CA GLN A 394 21.19 18.32 13.01
C GLN A 394 21.15 17.29 11.88
N VAL A 395 22.18 17.23 11.03
CA VAL A 395 22.27 16.22 9.97
C VAL A 395 22.27 14.81 10.55
N GLN A 396 23.05 14.58 11.61
CA GLN A 396 23.11 13.29 12.29
C GLN A 396 21.74 12.90 12.86
N GLU A 397 21.04 13.83 13.50
CA GLU A 397 19.70 13.60 14.04
C GLU A 397 18.72 13.20 12.92
N GLU A 398 18.62 13.99 11.86
CA GLU A 398 17.69 13.72 10.75
C GLU A 398 17.98 12.36 10.08
N LEU A 399 19.25 12.04 9.84
CA LEU A 399 19.66 10.76 9.26
C LEU A 399 19.35 9.58 10.19
N ASN A 400 19.55 9.73 11.50
CA ASN A 400 19.23 8.67 12.47
C ASN A 400 17.72 8.34 12.46
N ILE A 401 16.86 9.34 12.33
CA ILE A 401 15.41 9.11 12.22
C ILE A 401 15.07 8.35 10.94
N ILE A 402 15.63 8.78 9.81
CA ILE A 402 15.45 8.13 8.51
C ILE A 402 15.89 6.66 8.57
N ILE A 403 17.08 6.40 9.09
CA ILE A 403 17.64 5.06 9.24
C ILE A 403 16.73 4.21 10.13
N SER A 404 16.29 4.74 11.28
CA SER A 404 15.40 4.01 12.18
C SER A 404 14.08 3.60 11.52
N ILE A 405 13.48 4.48 10.72
CA ILE A 405 12.27 4.14 9.95
C ILE A 405 12.58 3.02 8.96
N MET A 406 13.67 3.13 8.21
CA MET A 406 14.06 2.11 7.22
C MET A 406 14.37 0.76 7.86
N GLU A 407 15.06 0.73 9.00
CA GLU A 407 15.33 -0.49 9.76
C GLU A 407 14.04 -1.16 10.24
N GLN A 408 13.07 -0.40 10.73
CA GLN A 408 11.75 -0.93 11.12
C GLN A 408 11.03 -1.58 9.93
N GLN A 409 11.11 -0.97 8.75
CA GLN A 409 10.52 -1.53 7.54
C GLN A 409 11.20 -2.83 7.11
N ILE A 410 12.54 -2.85 7.11
CA ILE A 410 13.32 -4.04 6.73
C ILE A 410 13.04 -5.18 7.70
N ALA A 411 13.07 -4.91 9.01
CA ALA A 411 12.78 -5.90 10.04
C ALA A 411 11.39 -6.52 9.88
N LEU A 412 10.38 -5.70 9.52
CA LEU A 412 9.02 -6.17 9.26
C LEU A 412 8.97 -7.07 8.02
N VAL A 413 9.65 -6.69 6.93
CA VAL A 413 9.72 -7.49 5.70
C VAL A 413 10.38 -8.83 5.97
N THR A 414 11.52 -8.85 6.67
CA THR A 414 12.22 -10.09 7.03
C THR A 414 11.35 -10.99 7.90
N SER A 415 10.69 -10.42 8.92
CA SER A 415 9.79 -11.21 9.79
C SER A 415 8.62 -11.82 9.03
N LEU A 416 8.07 -11.10 8.04
CA LEU A 416 6.98 -11.59 7.20
C LEU A 416 7.45 -12.70 6.25
N GLN A 417 8.65 -12.54 5.68
CA GLN A 417 9.27 -13.58 4.85
C GLN A 417 9.47 -14.86 5.65
N ASP A 418 10.02 -14.76 6.87
CA ASP A 418 10.20 -15.89 7.77
C ASP A 418 8.86 -16.57 8.12
N ASP A 419 7.79 -15.81 8.41
CA ASP A 419 6.44 -16.34 8.68
C ASP A 419 5.86 -17.08 7.46
N THR A 420 6.09 -16.52 6.26
CA THR A 420 5.63 -17.11 5.00
C THR A 420 6.38 -18.41 4.69
N GLU A 421 7.70 -18.44 4.89
CA GLU A 421 8.52 -19.64 4.69
C GLU A 421 8.17 -20.74 5.69
N GLN A 422 7.92 -20.41 6.95
CA GLN A 422 7.48 -21.38 7.96
C GLN A 422 6.16 -22.03 7.57
N CYS A 423 5.19 -21.25 7.08
CA CYS A 423 3.92 -21.77 6.59
C CYS A 423 4.10 -22.72 5.40
N GLN A 424 4.93 -22.32 4.43
CA GLN A 424 5.24 -23.17 3.28
C GLN A 424 5.96 -24.46 3.69
N GLN A 425 6.92 -24.41 4.62
CA GLN A 425 7.62 -25.60 5.12
C GLN A 425 6.69 -26.57 5.85
N CYS A 426 5.70 -26.07 6.58
CA CYS A 426 4.66 -26.89 7.21
C CYS A 426 3.80 -27.63 6.19
N GLU A 427 3.47 -26.98 5.07
CA GLU A 427 2.74 -27.57 3.93
C GLU A 427 3.61 -28.60 3.19
N SER A 428 4.85 -28.22 2.88
CA SER A 428 5.90 -29.06 2.29
C SER A 428 6.20 -30.34 3.04
N ARG A 429 6.23 -30.31 4.38
CA ARG A 429 6.43 -31.50 5.22
C ARG A 429 5.24 -32.46 5.20
N ARG A 430 4.04 -31.99 4.86
CA ARG A 430 2.87 -32.85 4.62
C ARG A 430 2.82 -33.39 3.19
N ILE A 431 3.28 -32.64 2.21
CA ILE A 431 3.19 -32.97 0.77
C ILE A 431 4.49 -33.61 0.23
N GLY A 432 5.59 -33.61 0.99
CA GLY A 432 6.84 -34.28 0.64
C GLY A 432 7.78 -33.48 -0.25
N GLN A 433 7.71 -32.14 -0.28
CA GLN A 433 8.63 -31.30 -1.07
C GLN A 433 8.88 -29.96 -0.39
N SER A 434 10.13 -29.63 -0.01
CA SER A 434 10.53 -28.33 0.59
C SER A 434 10.99 -27.31 -0.46
N PHE A 435 10.61 -26.04 -0.32
CA PHE A 435 11.27 -24.92 -1.02
C PHE A 435 11.35 -23.66 -0.14
N THR A 436 12.45 -22.91 -0.28
CA THR A 436 12.73 -21.63 0.36
C THR A 436 12.71 -20.51 -0.69
N TRP A 437 12.24 -19.33 -0.29
CA TRP A 437 12.20 -18.13 -1.12
C TRP A 437 13.26 -17.16 -0.60
N THR A 438 14.46 -17.22 -1.18
CA THR A 438 15.37 -16.07 -1.08
C THR A 438 14.95 -15.04 -2.10
N CYS A 439 14.04 -14.15 -1.69
CA CYS A 439 14.01 -12.82 -2.30
C CYS A 439 15.26 -12.10 -1.80
N SER A 440 16.40 -12.37 -2.44
CA SER A 440 17.65 -11.66 -2.16
C SER A 440 17.46 -10.21 -2.55
N VAL A 441 16.93 -9.42 -1.63
CA VAL A 441 17.32 -8.01 -1.55
C VAL A 441 18.75 -8.08 -1.06
N GLU A 442 19.70 -8.21 -1.99
CA GLU A 442 21.11 -8.01 -1.68
C GLU A 442 21.27 -6.54 -1.26
N PHE A 443 21.08 -6.31 0.04
CA PHE A 443 21.59 -5.15 0.73
C PHE A 443 23.10 -5.32 0.78
N SER A 444 23.77 -4.85 -0.27
CA SER A 444 25.23 -4.68 -0.30
C SER A 444 25.56 -3.20 -0.44
#